data_AF-Q6MU08-F1
#
_entry.id   AF-Q6MU08-F1
#
_cell.length_a   1.000
_cell.length_b   1.000
_cell.length_c   1.000
_cell.angle_alpha   90.00
_cell.angle_beta   90.00
_cell.angle_gamma   90.00
#
_symmetry.space_group_name_H-M   'P 1'
#
loop_
_entity.id
_entity.type
_entity.pdbx_description
1 polymer ?
#
loop_
_entity_poly.entity_id
_entity_poly.type
_entity_poly.pdbx_seq_one_letter_code
_entity_poly.pdbx_strand_id
1 'polypeptide(L)'
;MKLKNWTFYKAKQFVKLNESNEILKDIAVLVLRPDINKEKTLLAIGLDKKVVNSLIIDLQNKVFEENELFEIFKENIGFVLTEEISEIDAKGLNLSNPIHPDNIKSIIKIYNLFLNVEPIEFDTKDYQDLETIQNQEDVFTNVDFENIPLPALLQTLNVGMENYKQRVEEIFELDGKESINKKLELVNIQSNLIAFFDQALRKMDEIITKLSEQNAELIKKLESQEK
;
A
#
# COMPACT_ATOMS: atom_id res chain seq x y z
N MET A 1 22.21 -3.25 -5.12
CA MET A 1 22.20 -1.78 -4.95
C MET A 1 21.39 -1.53 -3.71
N LYS A 2 21.81 -0.63 -2.83
CA LYS A 2 21.00 -0.31 -1.66
C LYS A 2 19.93 0.72 -2.02
N LEU A 3 18.69 0.41 -1.70
CA LEU A 3 17.54 1.28 -1.86
C LEU A 3 16.90 1.51 -0.50
N LYS A 4 16.08 2.56 -0.43
CA LYS A 4 15.29 2.89 0.75
C LYS A 4 13.85 3.10 0.30
N ASN A 5 12.87 2.57 1.04
CA ASN A 5 11.49 2.94 0.76
C ASN A 5 11.20 4.40 1.15
N TRP A 6 10.04 4.89 0.74
CA TRP A 6 9.60 6.28 0.88
C TRP A 6 10.57 7.30 0.28
N THR A 7 11.42 6.84 -0.65
CA THR A 7 12.48 7.64 -1.26
C THR A 7 12.27 7.72 -2.76
N PHE A 8 12.52 8.90 -3.32
CA PHE A 8 12.43 9.11 -4.76
C PHE A 8 13.68 8.64 -5.49
N TYR A 9 13.44 7.92 -6.58
CA TYR A 9 14.47 7.49 -7.52
C TYR A 9 14.05 7.80 -8.95
N LYS A 10 15.01 7.84 -9.87
CA LYS A 10 14.73 7.90 -11.30
C LYS A 10 14.51 6.48 -11.81
N ALA A 11 13.43 6.27 -12.55
CA ALA A 11 13.12 5.02 -13.25
C ALA A 11 13.16 5.24 -14.76
N LYS A 12 13.80 4.33 -15.50
CA LYS A 12 13.73 4.35 -16.98
C LYS A 12 12.34 3.98 -17.47
N GLN A 13 11.70 3.02 -16.80
CA GLN A 13 10.36 2.56 -17.11
C GLN A 13 9.54 2.37 -15.83
N PHE A 14 8.28 2.76 -15.89
CA PHE A 14 7.30 2.57 -14.83
C PHE A 14 5.99 2.09 -15.46
N VAL A 15 5.45 0.99 -14.96
CA VAL A 15 4.21 0.39 -15.46
C VAL A 15 3.11 0.68 -14.45
N LYS A 16 2.13 1.50 -14.82
CA LYS A 16 0.98 1.80 -13.95
C LYS A 16 0.15 0.55 -13.71
N LEU A 17 -0.34 0.43 -12.49
CA LEU A 17 -1.35 -0.56 -12.10
C LEU A 17 -2.73 0.01 -12.47
N ASN A 18 -3.04 -0.04 -13.76
CA ASN A 18 -4.34 0.35 -14.33
C ASN A 18 -4.75 -0.66 -15.42
N GLU A 19 -5.99 -0.59 -15.89
CA GLU A 19 -6.53 -1.55 -16.88
C GLU A 19 -5.72 -1.59 -18.20
N SER A 20 -5.05 -0.49 -18.54
CA SER A 20 -4.25 -0.35 -19.77
C SER A 20 -2.77 -0.68 -19.60
N ASN A 21 -2.29 -0.94 -18.37
CA ASN A 21 -0.87 -1.08 -18.03
C ASN A 21 0.02 -0.02 -18.69
N GLU A 22 -0.38 1.25 -18.56
CA GLU A 22 0.32 2.36 -19.20
C GLU A 22 1.81 2.39 -18.77
N ILE A 23 2.70 2.53 -19.77
CA ILE A 23 4.14 2.59 -19.55
C ILE A 23 4.61 4.04 -19.61
N LEU A 24 5.07 4.57 -18.48
CA LEU A 24 5.73 5.85 -18.38
C LEU A 24 7.25 5.68 -18.44
N LYS A 25 7.95 6.60 -19.11
CA LYS A 25 9.41 6.56 -19.28
C LYS A 25 10.08 7.74 -18.60
N ASP A 26 11.32 7.53 -18.15
CA ASP A 26 12.18 8.56 -17.55
C ASP A 26 11.49 9.38 -16.44
N ILE A 27 10.84 8.68 -15.51
CA ILE A 27 9.99 9.26 -14.47
C ILE A 27 10.64 9.13 -13.08
N ALA A 28 10.32 10.07 -12.18
CA ALA A 28 10.65 9.91 -10.76
C ALA A 28 9.60 9.02 -10.08
N VAL A 29 10.06 8.05 -9.31
CA VAL A 29 9.22 7.08 -8.60
C VAL A 29 9.55 7.09 -7.11
N LEU A 30 8.50 7.14 -6.28
CA LEU A 30 8.59 6.94 -4.84
C LEU A 30 8.54 5.43 -4.57
N VAL A 31 9.66 4.82 -4.16
CA VAL A 31 9.73 3.38 -3.91
C VAL A 31 8.97 3.05 -2.61
N LEU A 32 8.06 2.08 -2.65
CA LEU A 32 7.26 1.66 -1.50
C LEU A 32 7.81 0.39 -0.85
N ARG A 33 8.00 -0.67 -1.64
CA ARG A 33 8.58 -1.95 -1.21
C ARG A 33 8.96 -2.83 -2.40
N PRO A 34 9.80 -3.86 -2.21
CA PRO A 34 9.93 -4.96 -3.15
C PRO A 34 8.62 -5.74 -3.37
N ASP A 35 8.44 -6.30 -4.56
CA ASP A 35 7.34 -7.24 -4.83
C ASP A 35 7.74 -8.64 -4.33
N ILE A 36 6.91 -9.21 -3.45
CA ILE A 36 7.15 -10.52 -2.85
C ILE A 36 6.85 -11.69 -3.81
N ASN A 37 6.16 -11.43 -4.92
CA ASN A 37 5.76 -12.45 -5.89
C ASN A 37 6.51 -12.31 -7.21
N LYS A 38 7.31 -11.25 -7.40
CA LYS A 38 7.93 -10.95 -8.67
C LYS A 38 9.37 -10.49 -8.49
N GLU A 39 10.27 -11.27 -9.05
CA GLU A 39 11.71 -11.02 -9.04
C GLU A 39 12.04 -9.63 -9.59
N LYS A 40 13.05 -8.98 -9.00
CA LYS A 40 13.61 -7.71 -9.47
C LYS A 40 12.58 -6.61 -9.68
N THR A 41 11.44 -6.68 -9.00
CA THR A 41 10.33 -5.76 -9.16
C THR A 41 10.09 -5.00 -7.86
N LEU A 42 9.81 -3.71 -7.97
CA LEU A 42 9.46 -2.85 -6.85
C LEU A 42 8.07 -2.26 -7.11
N LEU A 43 7.27 -2.19 -6.04
CA LEU A 43 6.07 -1.39 -5.99
C LEU A 43 6.46 0.06 -5.72
N ALA A 44 5.95 0.99 -6.52
CA ALA A 44 6.28 2.40 -6.42
C ALA A 44 5.10 3.31 -6.81
N ILE A 45 5.20 4.59 -6.46
CA ILE A 45 4.29 5.65 -6.92
C ILE A 45 5.03 6.57 -7.90
N GLY A 46 4.56 6.66 -9.15
CA GLY A 46 5.11 7.57 -10.15
C GLY A 46 4.74 9.03 -9.92
N LEU A 47 5.65 9.93 -10.25
CA LEU A 47 5.43 11.38 -10.18
C LEU A 47 5.32 11.98 -11.59
N ASP A 48 4.11 11.98 -12.15
CA ASP A 48 3.83 12.52 -13.48
C ASP A 48 3.52 14.04 -13.42
N LYS A 49 4.53 14.85 -13.07
CA LYS A 49 4.41 16.32 -12.98
C LYS A 49 5.57 17.01 -13.68
N LYS A 50 5.31 18.21 -14.24
CA LYS A 50 6.32 18.99 -14.99
C LYS A 50 7.48 19.53 -14.13
N VAL A 51 7.29 19.71 -12.82
CA VAL A 51 8.28 20.31 -11.90
C VAL A 51 8.73 19.30 -10.84
N VAL A 52 9.23 18.15 -11.31
CA VAL A 52 9.59 16.99 -10.48
C VAL A 52 10.54 17.33 -9.33
N ASN A 53 11.69 17.96 -9.61
CA ASN A 53 12.73 18.14 -8.58
C ASN A 53 12.30 19.08 -7.45
N SER A 54 11.58 20.17 -7.74
CA SER A 54 11.08 21.09 -6.70
C SER A 54 10.07 20.39 -5.81
N LEU A 55 9.17 19.61 -6.42
CA LEU A 55 8.15 18.87 -5.69
C LEU A 55 8.76 17.79 -4.79
N ILE A 56 9.79 17.08 -5.25
CA ILE A 56 10.55 16.13 -4.43
C ILE A 56 11.17 16.83 -3.22
N ILE A 57 11.83 17.98 -3.44
CA ILE A 57 12.43 18.76 -2.34
C ILE A 57 11.35 19.21 -1.35
N ASP A 58 10.21 19.71 -1.84
CA ASP A 58 9.12 20.12 -0.95
C ASP A 58 8.57 18.94 -0.16
N LEU A 59 8.33 17.78 -0.79
CA LEU A 59 7.85 16.56 -0.13
C LEU A 59 8.83 16.03 0.94
N GLN A 60 10.12 16.32 0.82
CA GLN A 60 11.15 15.97 1.80
C GLN A 60 11.20 16.94 2.97
N ASN A 61 10.84 18.21 2.78
CA ASN A 61 11.08 19.28 3.75
C ASN A 61 9.80 19.88 4.37
N LYS A 62 8.62 19.61 3.80
CA LYS A 62 7.35 20.20 4.21
C LYS A 62 6.28 19.13 4.38
N VAL A 63 5.34 19.41 5.29
CA VAL A 63 4.09 18.65 5.42
C VAL A 63 3.07 19.21 4.45
N PHE A 64 2.40 18.33 3.72
CA PHE A 64 1.31 18.66 2.81
C PHE A 64 -0.04 18.23 3.39
N GLU A 65 -1.11 18.90 2.97
CA GLU A 65 -2.46 18.46 3.30
C GLU A 65 -2.84 17.18 2.53
N GLU A 66 -3.76 16.38 3.08
CA GLU A 66 -4.17 15.11 2.47
C GLU A 66 -4.68 15.27 1.03
N ASN A 67 -5.44 16.33 0.75
CA ASN A 67 -5.97 16.61 -0.59
C ASN A 67 -4.85 16.97 -1.58
N GLU A 68 -3.82 17.69 -1.13
CA GLU A 68 -2.67 18.03 -1.97
C GLU A 68 -1.86 16.79 -2.32
N LEU A 69 -1.60 15.92 -1.32
CA LEU A 69 -0.92 14.65 -1.53
C LEU A 69 -1.70 13.73 -2.48
N PHE A 70 -3.02 13.66 -2.32
CA PHE A 70 -3.87 12.93 -3.25
C PHE A 70 -3.70 13.46 -4.68
N GLU A 71 -3.79 14.76 -4.92
CA GLU A 71 -3.63 15.36 -6.25
C GLU A 71 -2.23 15.23 -6.86
N ILE A 72 -1.21 15.12 -6.01
CA ILE A 72 0.17 14.84 -6.43
C ILE A 72 0.29 13.41 -6.97
N PHE A 73 -0.27 12.43 -6.23
CA PHE A 73 0.00 11.01 -6.45
C PHE A 73 -1.12 10.23 -7.16
N LYS A 74 -2.31 10.81 -7.34
CA LYS A 74 -3.50 10.09 -7.81
C LYS A 74 -3.22 9.26 -9.06
N GLU A 75 -3.73 8.03 -9.06
CA GLU A 75 -3.70 7.09 -10.19
C GLU A 75 -2.29 6.74 -10.71
N ASN A 76 -1.25 6.90 -9.88
CA ASN A 76 0.13 6.64 -10.28
C ASN A 76 0.82 5.54 -9.45
N ILE A 77 0.09 4.56 -8.91
CA ILE A 77 0.71 3.36 -8.31
C ILE A 77 1.07 2.37 -9.42
N GLY A 78 2.21 1.69 -9.29
CA GLY A 78 2.68 0.78 -10.32
C GLY A 78 3.99 0.09 -9.97
N PHE A 79 4.61 -0.49 -10.98
CA PHE A 79 5.81 -1.31 -10.85
C PHE A 79 6.99 -0.75 -11.64
N VAL A 80 8.19 -0.99 -11.12
CA VAL A 80 9.46 -0.66 -11.75
C VAL A 80 10.46 -1.79 -11.50
N LEU A 81 11.33 -2.05 -12.48
CA LEU A 81 12.40 -3.03 -12.32
C LEU A 81 13.57 -2.45 -11.53
N THR A 82 14.14 -3.22 -10.62
CA THR A 82 15.26 -2.79 -9.75
C THR A 82 16.49 -2.37 -10.57
N GLU A 83 16.71 -2.97 -11.73
CA GLU A 83 17.83 -2.65 -12.64
C GLU A 83 17.63 -1.36 -13.44
N GLU A 84 16.40 -0.82 -13.47
CA GLU A 84 16.05 0.41 -14.18
C GLU A 84 15.95 1.62 -13.26
N ILE A 85 16.32 1.43 -11.99
CA ILE A 85 16.36 2.48 -10.98
C ILE A 85 17.76 3.05 -10.83
N SER A 86 17.83 4.39 -10.69
CA SER A 86 19.03 5.10 -10.27
C SER A 86 18.69 6.23 -9.31
N GLU A 87 19.67 6.68 -8.54
CA GLU A 87 19.53 7.88 -7.71
C GLU A 87 19.20 9.11 -8.57
N ILE A 88 18.51 10.08 -7.97
CA ILE A 88 18.20 11.36 -8.60
C ILE A 88 19.30 12.35 -8.22
N ASP A 89 20.14 12.71 -9.19
CA ASP A 89 21.07 13.83 -9.06
C ASP A 89 20.51 15.06 -9.79
N ALA A 90 20.26 16.13 -9.03
CA ALA A 90 19.88 17.43 -9.55
C ALA A 90 21.00 18.45 -9.31
N LYS A 91 21.91 18.58 -10.28
CA LYS A 91 23.02 19.57 -10.26
C LYS A 91 23.96 19.43 -9.05
N GLY A 92 24.29 18.19 -8.67
CA GLY A 92 25.17 17.89 -7.54
C GLY A 92 24.44 17.74 -6.20
N LEU A 93 23.11 17.83 -6.19
CA LEU A 93 22.28 17.54 -5.03
C LEU A 93 21.60 16.17 -5.23
N ASN A 94 21.93 15.22 -4.37
CA ASN A 94 21.26 13.92 -4.33
C ASN A 94 19.87 14.09 -3.69
N LEU A 95 18.83 13.85 -4.50
CA LEU A 95 17.44 13.92 -4.08
C LEU A 95 16.87 12.56 -3.66
N SER A 96 17.67 11.50 -3.63
CA SER A 96 17.25 10.17 -3.16
C SER A 96 17.30 10.05 -1.63
N ASN A 97 16.56 10.94 -0.96
CA ASN A 97 16.26 10.89 0.47
C ASN A 97 14.76 10.61 0.71
N PRO A 98 14.41 10.01 1.87
CA PRO A 98 13.02 9.79 2.22
C PRO A 98 12.21 11.08 2.29
N ILE A 99 10.93 11.02 1.92
CA ILE A 99 9.98 12.11 2.11
C ILE A 99 9.69 12.33 3.61
N HIS A 100 9.09 13.47 3.93
CA HIS A 100 8.75 13.83 5.31
C HIS A 100 7.85 12.76 5.97
N PRO A 101 8.11 12.32 7.23
CA PRO A 101 7.37 11.24 7.87
C PRO A 101 5.85 11.44 7.95
N ASP A 102 5.39 12.68 8.17
CA ASP A 102 3.96 12.96 8.21
C ASP A 102 3.29 12.86 6.83
N ASN A 103 4.04 13.11 5.74
CA ASN A 103 3.54 12.84 4.40
C ASN A 103 3.41 11.33 4.16
N ILE A 104 4.35 10.52 4.69
CA ILE A 104 4.28 9.04 4.62
C ILE A 104 2.99 8.55 5.28
N LYS A 105 2.70 9.00 6.50
CA LYS A 105 1.46 8.64 7.22
C LYS A 105 0.21 9.02 6.43
N SER A 106 0.18 10.23 5.87
CA SER A 106 -0.93 10.69 5.04
C SER A 106 -1.09 9.87 3.76
N ILE A 107 0.00 9.53 3.06
CA ILE A 107 -0.05 8.68 1.85
C ILE A 107 -0.57 7.28 2.21
N ILE A 108 -0.07 6.68 3.29
CA ILE A 108 -0.56 5.40 3.81
C ILE A 108 -2.08 5.45 4.03
N LYS A 109 -2.57 6.53 4.66
CA LYS A 109 -4.00 6.71 4.92
C LYS A 109 -4.81 6.92 3.63
N ILE A 110 -4.36 7.79 2.72
CA ILE A 110 -5.05 8.10 1.46
C ILE A 110 -5.23 6.84 0.60
N TYR A 111 -4.17 6.04 0.48
CA TYR A 111 -4.16 4.84 -0.36
C TYR A 111 -4.48 3.55 0.41
N ASN A 112 -4.76 3.64 1.71
CA ASN A 112 -4.97 2.50 2.62
C ASN A 112 -3.88 1.42 2.49
N LEU A 113 -2.62 1.85 2.49
CA LEU A 113 -1.46 0.96 2.31
C LEU A 113 -1.06 0.32 3.64
N PHE A 114 -0.78 -0.98 3.64
CA PHE A 114 -0.21 -1.67 4.80
C PHE A 114 1.31 -1.65 4.75
N LEU A 115 1.89 -0.48 5.01
CA LEU A 115 3.33 -0.26 4.93
C LEU A 115 3.87 0.38 6.21
N ASN A 116 5.10 0.03 6.57
CA ASN A 116 5.82 0.62 7.68
C ASN A 116 6.10 2.10 7.38
N VAL A 117 5.84 2.96 8.35
CA VAL A 117 6.04 4.42 8.23
C VAL A 117 7.52 4.77 8.23
N GLU A 118 8.34 3.99 8.95
CA GLU A 118 9.77 4.26 9.05
C GLU A 118 10.50 3.85 7.75
N PRO A 119 11.39 4.71 7.22
CA PRO A 119 12.18 4.36 6.04
C PRO A 119 13.18 3.22 6.30
N ILE A 120 13.02 2.11 5.58
CA ILE A 120 13.81 0.88 5.64
C ILE A 120 14.77 0.83 4.46
N GLU A 121 16.05 0.59 4.75
CA GLU A 121 17.08 0.33 3.73
C GLU A 121 17.16 -1.18 3.43
N PHE A 122 17.30 -1.53 2.15
CA PHE A 122 17.39 -2.92 1.68
C PHE A 122 18.31 -3.06 0.47
N ASP A 123 18.91 -4.24 0.25
CA ASP A 123 19.70 -4.51 -0.96
C ASP A 123 18.81 -5.13 -2.04
N THR A 124 18.87 -4.59 -3.27
CA THR A 124 18.19 -5.18 -4.42
C THR A 124 18.64 -6.61 -4.72
N LYS A 125 19.80 -7.04 -4.20
CA LYS A 125 20.27 -8.44 -4.26
C LYS A 125 19.36 -9.41 -3.52
N ASP A 126 18.74 -8.97 -2.43
CA ASP A 126 17.87 -9.82 -1.60
C ASP A 126 16.53 -10.14 -2.29
N TYR A 127 16.26 -9.49 -3.43
CA TYR A 127 15.03 -9.61 -4.22
C TYR A 127 15.31 -9.96 -5.69
N GLN A 128 16.44 -10.63 -5.97
CA GLN A 128 16.84 -10.98 -7.34
C GLN A 128 16.15 -12.23 -7.88
N ASP A 129 15.79 -13.18 -7.02
CA ASP A 129 15.13 -14.43 -7.37
C ASP A 129 14.09 -14.82 -6.31
N LEU A 130 13.12 -15.66 -6.69
CA LEU A 130 12.02 -16.05 -5.79
C LEU A 130 12.49 -16.79 -4.53
N GLU A 131 13.58 -17.56 -4.62
CA GLU A 131 14.10 -18.32 -3.47
C GLU A 131 14.66 -17.38 -2.40
N THR A 132 15.43 -16.36 -2.78
CA THR A 132 15.90 -15.33 -1.85
C THR A 132 14.77 -14.52 -1.26
N ILE A 133 13.78 -14.13 -2.07
CA ILE A 133 12.60 -13.37 -1.63
C ILE A 133 11.83 -14.13 -0.55
N GLN A 134 11.57 -15.42 -0.75
CA GLN A 134 10.80 -16.24 0.21
C GLN A 134 11.50 -16.43 1.56
N ASN A 135 12.82 -16.24 1.60
CA ASN A 135 13.61 -16.33 2.82
C ASN A 135 13.75 -14.98 3.55
N GLN A 136 13.24 -13.88 2.99
CA GLN A 136 13.23 -12.58 3.66
C GLN A 136 12.06 -12.47 4.64
N GLU A 137 12.32 -11.88 5.79
CA GLU A 137 11.26 -11.43 6.69
C GLU A 137 10.59 -10.17 6.10
N ASP A 138 9.25 -10.12 6.09
CA ASP A 138 8.52 -8.94 5.62
C ASP A 138 8.57 -7.81 6.65
N VAL A 139 9.61 -6.98 6.54
CA VAL A 139 9.81 -5.78 7.36
C VAL A 139 9.05 -4.56 6.83
N PHE A 140 8.56 -4.62 5.59
CA PHE A 140 7.94 -3.48 4.90
C PHE A 140 6.46 -3.35 5.20
N THR A 141 5.77 -4.45 5.43
CA THR A 141 4.34 -4.41 5.72
C THR A 141 4.10 -4.19 7.20
N ASN A 142 3.34 -3.15 7.51
CA ASN A 142 2.80 -2.91 8.85
C ASN A 142 1.28 -2.77 8.73
N VAL A 143 0.55 -3.69 9.35
CA VAL A 143 -0.91 -3.65 9.37
C VAL A 143 -1.36 -3.07 10.71
N ASP A 144 -1.58 -1.75 10.73
CA ASP A 144 -2.22 -1.09 11.85
C ASP A 144 -3.74 -1.25 11.74
N PHE A 145 -4.24 -2.43 12.12
CA PHE A 145 -5.66 -2.78 12.04
C PHE A 145 -6.57 -1.75 12.74
N GLU A 146 -6.11 -1.14 13.84
CA GLU A 146 -6.93 -0.25 14.67
C GLU A 146 -7.36 1.02 13.92
N ASN A 147 -6.48 1.55 13.07
CA ASN A 147 -6.67 2.84 12.41
C ASN A 147 -7.25 2.76 10.99
N ILE A 148 -7.50 1.57 10.45
CA ILE A 148 -8.06 1.42 9.10
C ILE A 148 -9.53 1.90 9.06
N PRO A 149 -9.91 2.80 8.13
CA PRO A 149 -11.30 3.18 7.95
C PRO A 149 -12.17 1.98 7.53
N LEU A 150 -13.41 1.89 8.05
CA LEU A 150 -14.32 0.78 7.72
C LEU A 150 -14.53 0.58 6.20
N PRO A 151 -14.72 1.62 5.37
CA PRO A 151 -14.84 1.41 3.92
C PRO A 151 -13.63 0.71 3.30
N ALA A 152 -12.42 1.03 3.77
CA ALA A 152 -11.18 0.41 3.29
C ALA A 152 -11.03 -1.04 3.77
N LEU A 153 -11.44 -1.34 5.01
CA LEU A 153 -11.53 -2.72 5.50
C LEU A 153 -12.47 -3.55 4.62
N LEU A 154 -13.66 -3.04 4.32
CA LEU A 154 -14.65 -3.75 3.50
C LEU A 154 -14.16 -3.94 2.05
N GLN A 155 -13.52 -2.94 1.46
CA GLN A 155 -12.93 -3.08 0.12
C GLN A 155 -11.80 -4.12 0.10
N THR A 156 -10.91 -4.08 1.09
CA THR A 156 -9.81 -5.05 1.24
C THR A 156 -10.35 -6.47 1.41
N LEU A 157 -11.41 -6.63 2.20
CA LEU A 157 -12.11 -7.90 2.38
C LEU A 157 -12.72 -8.40 1.07
N ASN A 158 -13.41 -7.54 0.31
CA ASN A 158 -14.00 -7.94 -0.97
C ASN A 158 -12.93 -8.43 -1.96
N VAL A 159 -11.86 -7.66 -2.15
CA VAL A 159 -10.75 -8.04 -3.05
C VAL A 159 -10.05 -9.31 -2.56
N GLY A 160 -9.79 -9.40 -1.26
CA GLY A 160 -9.14 -10.57 -0.67
C GLY A 160 -9.99 -11.83 -0.78
N MET A 161 -11.30 -11.73 -0.63
CA MET A 161 -12.25 -12.85 -0.78
C MET A 161 -12.35 -13.32 -2.24
N GLU A 162 -12.34 -12.40 -3.20
CA GLU A 162 -12.28 -12.74 -4.63
C GLU A 162 -10.98 -13.47 -5.00
N ASN A 163 -9.84 -12.96 -4.53
CA ASN A 163 -8.53 -13.57 -4.76
C ASN A 163 -8.43 -14.95 -4.09
N TYR A 164 -8.91 -15.07 -2.85
CA TYR A 164 -9.00 -16.35 -2.15
C TYR A 164 -9.83 -17.36 -2.94
N LYS A 165 -11.00 -16.95 -3.45
CA LYS A 165 -11.86 -17.80 -4.28
C LYS A 165 -11.15 -18.27 -5.55
N GLN A 166 -10.53 -17.37 -6.30
CA GLN A 166 -9.78 -17.72 -7.53
C GLN A 166 -8.66 -18.73 -7.23
N ARG A 167 -7.87 -18.51 -6.17
CA ARG A 167 -6.78 -19.43 -5.80
C ARG A 167 -7.27 -20.79 -5.32
N VAL A 168 -8.43 -20.84 -4.66
CA VAL A 168 -9.06 -22.12 -4.30
C VAL A 168 -9.46 -22.88 -5.56
N GLU A 169 -10.07 -22.20 -6.54
CA GLU A 169 -10.45 -22.80 -7.83
C GLU A 169 -9.20 -23.33 -8.56
N GLU A 170 -8.11 -22.56 -8.64
CA GLU A 170 -6.83 -23.01 -9.22
C GLU A 170 -6.28 -24.28 -8.56
N ILE A 171 -6.38 -24.39 -7.23
CA ILE A 171 -5.85 -25.55 -6.50
C ILE A 171 -6.64 -26.82 -6.80
N PHE A 172 -7.95 -26.70 -7.06
CA PHE A 172 -8.76 -27.85 -7.45
C PHE A 172 -8.38 -28.39 -8.85
N GLU A 173 -7.69 -27.58 -9.67
CA GLU A 173 -7.21 -27.97 -10.99
C GLU A 173 -5.77 -28.55 -10.98
N LEU A 174 -5.07 -28.54 -9.83
CA LEU A 174 -3.67 -28.97 -9.69
C LEU A 174 -3.53 -30.32 -8.96
N ASP A 175 -2.71 -31.22 -9.51
CA ASP A 175 -2.42 -32.53 -8.91
C ASP A 175 -1.10 -32.56 -8.10
N GLY A 176 -1.05 -33.39 -7.05
CA GLY A 176 0.21 -33.75 -6.37
C GLY A 176 0.84 -32.65 -5.50
N LYS A 177 2.17 -32.48 -5.59
CA LYS A 177 2.99 -31.60 -4.72
C LYS A 177 2.74 -30.10 -4.95
N GLU A 178 2.37 -29.68 -6.15
CA GLU A 178 2.06 -28.28 -6.44
C GLU A 178 0.81 -27.80 -5.69
N SER A 179 -0.21 -28.66 -5.57
CA SER A 179 -1.40 -28.35 -4.78
C SER A 179 -1.10 -28.17 -3.28
N ILE A 180 -0.09 -28.89 -2.75
CA ILE A 180 0.32 -28.76 -1.33
C ILE A 180 0.97 -27.40 -1.07
N ASN A 181 1.89 -26.96 -1.93
CA ASN A 181 2.56 -25.66 -1.76
C ASN A 181 1.55 -24.49 -1.91
N LYS A 182 0.67 -24.55 -2.92
CA LYS A 182 -0.40 -23.56 -3.11
C LYS A 182 -1.40 -23.54 -1.94
N LYS A 183 -1.68 -24.69 -1.31
CA LYS A 183 -2.51 -24.74 -0.08
C LYS A 183 -1.87 -24.03 1.11
N LEU A 184 -0.55 -24.05 1.24
CA LEU A 184 0.14 -23.31 2.30
C LEU A 184 0.04 -21.80 2.07
N GLU A 185 0.12 -21.34 0.81
CA GLU A 185 -0.11 -19.92 0.48
C GLU A 185 -1.54 -19.47 0.83
N LEU A 186 -2.54 -20.34 0.70
CA LEU A 186 -3.92 -20.03 1.11
C LEU A 186 -4.06 -19.78 2.62
N VAL A 187 -3.27 -20.44 3.46
CA VAL A 187 -3.36 -20.29 4.93
C VAL A 187 -3.02 -18.85 5.35
N ASN A 188 -2.06 -18.22 4.68
CA ASN A 188 -1.70 -16.83 4.93
C ASN A 188 -2.81 -15.88 4.48
N ILE A 189 -3.43 -16.12 3.31
CA ILE A 189 -4.56 -15.33 2.84
C ILE A 189 -5.77 -15.45 3.77
N GLN A 190 -6.10 -16.68 4.22
CA GLN A 190 -7.17 -16.91 5.19
C GLN A 190 -6.93 -16.19 6.51
N SER A 191 -5.72 -16.32 7.06
CA SER A 191 -5.36 -15.67 8.34
C SER A 191 -5.49 -14.14 8.24
N ASN A 192 -5.01 -13.56 7.14
CA ASN A 192 -5.13 -12.13 6.89
C ASN A 192 -6.60 -11.71 6.75
N LEU A 193 -7.40 -12.44 5.96
CA LEU A 193 -8.83 -12.18 5.81
C LEU A 193 -9.57 -12.23 7.14
N ILE A 194 -9.27 -13.20 8.01
CA ILE A 194 -9.87 -13.32 9.34
C ILE A 194 -9.57 -12.09 10.18
N ALA A 195 -8.32 -11.61 10.19
CA ALA A 195 -7.94 -10.41 10.95
C ALA A 195 -8.67 -9.16 10.42
N PHE A 196 -8.79 -9.00 9.10
CA PHE A 196 -9.56 -7.92 8.50
C PHE A 196 -11.07 -8.01 8.83
N PHE A 197 -11.63 -9.22 8.86
CA PHE A 197 -13.04 -9.45 9.22
C PHE A 197 -13.31 -9.11 10.69
N ASP A 198 -12.47 -9.58 11.63
CA ASP A 198 -12.63 -9.28 13.06
C ASP A 198 -12.62 -7.77 13.29
N GLN A 199 -11.71 -7.05 12.63
CA GLN A 199 -11.60 -5.62 12.79
C GLN A 199 -12.76 -4.85 12.16
N ALA A 200 -13.29 -5.32 11.02
CA ALA A 200 -14.49 -4.74 10.42
C ALA A 200 -15.71 -4.91 11.34
N LEU A 201 -15.86 -6.09 11.97
CA LEU A 201 -16.93 -6.36 12.93
C LEU A 201 -16.87 -5.41 14.12
N ARG A 202 -15.70 -5.26 14.75
CA ARG A 202 -15.50 -4.34 15.88
C ARG A 202 -15.91 -2.90 15.54
N LYS A 203 -15.51 -2.41 14.37
CA LYS A 203 -15.89 -1.05 13.93
C LYS A 203 -17.38 -0.90 13.62
N MET A 204 -18.01 -1.95 13.08
CA MET A 204 -19.47 -1.94 12.91
C MET A 204 -20.18 -1.89 14.26
N ASP A 205 -19.73 -2.64 15.26
CA ASP A 205 -20.30 -2.61 16.62
C ASP A 205 -20.15 -1.24 17.28
N GLU A 206 -19.00 -0.57 17.12
CA GLU A 206 -18.82 0.81 17.59
C GLU A 206 -19.81 1.79 16.94
N ILE A 207 -20.05 1.65 15.62
CA ILE A 207 -21.00 2.49 14.89
C ILE A 207 -22.43 2.21 15.38
N ILE A 208 -22.81 0.94 15.51
CA ILE A 208 -24.14 0.52 15.97
C ILE A 208 -24.41 1.08 17.38
N THR A 209 -23.42 1.00 18.27
CA THR A 209 -23.51 1.54 19.63
C THR A 209 -23.75 3.05 19.61
N LYS A 210 -22.94 3.81 18.85
CA LYS A 210 -23.11 5.26 18.71
C LYS A 210 -24.47 5.65 18.13
N LEU A 211 -24.95 4.94 17.12
CA LEU A 211 -26.27 5.17 16.54
C LEU A 211 -27.39 4.89 17.54
N SER A 212 -27.24 3.84 18.36
CA SER A 212 -28.20 3.51 19.42
C SER A 212 -28.26 4.60 20.49
N GLU A 213 -27.12 5.14 20.90
CA GLU A 213 -27.04 6.26 21.85
C GLU A 213 -27.71 7.52 21.30
N GLN A 214 -27.40 7.89 20.05
CA GLN A 214 -28.01 9.04 19.37
C GLN A 214 -29.52 8.90 19.22
N ASN A 215 -30.00 7.70 18.87
CA ASN A 215 -31.44 7.43 18.79
C ASN A 215 -32.12 7.58 20.15
N ALA A 216 -31.52 7.08 21.22
CA ALA A 216 -32.07 7.23 22.57
C ALA A 216 -32.14 8.72 23.00
N GLU A 217 -31.13 9.52 22.67
CA GLU A 217 -31.16 10.97 22.91
C GLU A 217 -32.23 11.69 22.10
N LEU A 218 -32.38 11.34 20.81
CA LEU A 218 -33.40 11.90 19.93
C LEU A 218 -34.82 11.58 20.42
N ILE A 219 -35.07 10.34 20.84
CA ILE A 219 -36.36 9.92 21.41
C ILE A 219 -36.67 10.76 22.66
N LYS A 220 -35.71 10.89 23.58
CA LYS A 220 -35.89 11.75 24.79
C LYS A 220 -36.20 13.20 24.44
N LYS A 221 -35.55 13.77 23.42
CA LYS A 221 -35.81 15.14 22.97
C LYS A 221 -37.23 15.29 22.40
N LEU A 222 -37.69 14.34 21.58
CA LEU A 222 -39.05 14.35 21.03
C LEU A 222 -40.10 14.25 22.14
N GLU A 223 -39.94 13.32 23.08
CA GLU A 223 -40.84 13.17 24.23
C GLU A 223 -40.88 14.41 25.14
N SER A 224 -39.78 15.18 25.19
CA SER A 224 -39.71 16.43 25.95
C SER A 224 -40.33 17.63 25.24
N GLN A 225 -40.51 17.57 23.91
CA GLN A 225 -41.15 18.61 23.11
C GLN A 225 -42.66 18.41 22.95
N GLU A 226 -43.16 17.20 23.19
CA GLU A 226 -44.60 16.87 23.20
C GLU A 226 -45.29 17.14 24.56
N LYS A 227 -44.54 17.62 25.57
CA LYS A 227 -45.06 18.07 26.88
C LYS A 227 -45.10 19.59 27.00
#